data_AF-A0A960K6D9-F1
#
_entry.id   AF-A0A960K6D9-F1
#
_cell.length_a   1.000
_cell.length_b   1.000
_cell.length_c   1.000
_cell.angle_alpha   90.00
_cell.angle_beta   90.00
_cell.angle_gamma   90.00
#
_symmetry.space_group_name_H-M   'P 1'
#
loop_
_entity.id
_entity.type
_entity.pdbx_description
1 polymer ?
#
loop_
_entity_poly.entity_id
_entity_poly.type
_entity_poly.pdbx_seq_one_letter_code
_entity_poly.pdbx_strand_id
1 'polypeptide(L)'
;MTRPTTWIALLALLASLSIQLEAQSFVNWENPHVHPADLVPGGDRLLVVNTPDNRLEVFDATGPSLVAEASIPVGLDPVSVR
;
A
#
# COMPACT_ATOMS: atom_id res chain seq x y z
N MET A 1 57.32 -15.98 23.61
CA MET A 1 57.49 -14.86 22.65
C MET A 1 56.68 -15.16 21.39
N THR A 2 55.41 -14.77 21.36
CA THR A 2 54.58 -14.82 20.15
C THR A 2 55.09 -13.76 19.17
N ARG A 3 55.51 -14.16 17.98
CA ARG A 3 56.12 -13.25 16.99
C ARG A 3 55.07 -12.21 16.54
N PRO A 4 55.41 -10.92 16.42
CA PRO A 4 54.45 -9.85 16.10
C PRO A 4 53.73 -10.06 14.76
N THR A 5 54.26 -10.91 13.88
CA THR A 5 53.67 -11.29 12.59
C THR A 5 52.33 -12.02 12.71
N THR A 6 52.08 -12.78 13.79
CA THR A 6 50.80 -13.49 13.95
C THR A 6 49.65 -12.53 14.23
N TRP A 7 49.92 -11.42 14.92
CA TRP A 7 48.93 -10.39 15.23
C TRP A 7 48.57 -9.56 14.00
N ILE A 8 49.56 -9.24 13.17
CA ILE A 8 49.35 -8.52 11.91
C ILE A 8 48.52 -9.37 10.94
N ALA A 9 48.82 -10.67 10.83
CA ALA A 9 48.05 -11.58 10.00
C ALA A 9 46.59 -11.72 10.47
N LEU A 10 46.38 -11.78 11.79
CA LEU A 10 45.04 -11.84 12.36
C LEU A 10 44.24 -10.54 12.13
N LEU A 11 44.88 -9.38 12.28
CA LEU A 11 44.28 -8.07 11.99
C LEU A 11 43.91 -7.92 10.50
N ALA A 12 44.78 -8.38 9.60
CA ALA A 12 44.49 -8.37 8.16
C ALA A 12 43.31 -9.30 7.80
N LEU A 13 43.22 -10.47 8.45
CA LEU A 13 42.11 -11.40 8.27
C LEU A 13 40.78 -10.81 8.76
N LEU A 14 40.79 -10.15 9.93
CA LEU A 14 39.62 -9.48 10.50
C LEU A 14 39.18 -8.26 9.68
N ALA A 15 40.11 -7.49 9.11
CA ALA A 15 39.81 -6.35 8.24
C ALA A 15 39.22 -6.77 6.88
N SER A 16 39.33 -8.05 6.51
CA SER A 16 38.79 -8.60 5.27
C SER A 16 37.34 -9.08 5.41
N LEU A 17 36.80 -9.14 6.64
CA LEU A 17 35.40 -9.49 6.90
C LEU A 17 34.50 -8.26 6.70
N SER A 18 34.16 -7.97 5.44
CA SER A 18 33.09 -7.03 5.12
C SER A 18 31.75 -7.77 5.12
N ILE A 19 30.85 -7.40 6.05
CA ILE A 19 29.45 -7.84 5.99
C ILE A 19 28.74 -6.95 4.97
N GLN A 20 28.36 -7.52 3.83
CA GLN A 20 27.48 -6.85 2.87
C GLN A 20 26.04 -6.98 3.37
N LEU A 21 25.46 -5.88 3.84
CA LEU A 21 24.03 -5.82 4.15
C LEU A 21 23.31 -5.29 2.91
N GLU A 22 22.77 -6.19 2.09
CA GLU A 22 21.86 -5.78 1.01
C GLU A 22 20.56 -5.27 1.62
N ALA A 23 20.16 -4.05 1.25
CA ALA A 23 18.83 -3.57 1.56
C ALA A 23 17.82 -4.50 0.88
N GLN A 24 16.88 -5.05 1.64
CA GLN A 24 15.79 -5.83 1.07
C GLN A 24 15.01 -4.95 0.08
N SER A 25 14.78 -5.46 -1.12
CA SER A 25 13.88 -4.81 -2.06
C SER A 25 12.46 -4.86 -1.50
N PHE A 26 11.90 -3.70 -1.19
CA PHE A 26 10.49 -3.58 -0.85
C PHE A 26 9.68 -3.38 -2.13
N VAL A 27 8.66 -4.20 -2.34
CA VAL A 27 7.66 -4.01 -3.39
C VAL A 27 6.36 -3.65 -2.71
N ASN A 28 5.83 -2.47 -2.99
CA ASN A 28 4.49 -2.11 -2.55
C ASN A 28 3.48 -2.95 -3.33
N TRP A 29 2.63 -3.68 -2.62
CA TRP A 29 1.48 -4.36 -3.19
C TRP A 29 0.24 -3.52 -2.91
N GLU A 30 -0.28 -2.92 -3.97
CA GLU A 30 -1.48 -2.09 -3.94
C GLU A 30 -2.45 -2.56 -5.03
N ASN A 31 -3.74 -2.54 -4.73
CA ASN A 31 -4.80 -2.83 -5.68
C ASN A 31 -5.26 -1.50 -6.29
N PRO A 32 -4.82 -1.14 -7.52
CA PRO A 32 -5.19 0.13 -8.12
C PRO A 32 -6.70 0.17 -8.41
N HIS A 33 -7.30 1.34 -8.26
CA HIS A 33 -8.68 1.59 -8.66
C HIS A 33 -8.91 1.29 -10.14
N VAL A 34 -10.00 0.57 -10.43
CA VAL A 34 -10.48 0.29 -11.78
C VAL A 34 -11.98 0.57 -11.79
N HIS A 35 -12.36 1.76 -12.28
CA HIS A 35 -13.74 2.26 -12.19
C HIS A 35 -14.24 2.45 -10.74
N PRO A 36 -13.59 3.32 -9.95
CA PRO A 36 -13.86 3.43 -8.51
C PRO A 36 -15.17 4.16 -8.17
N ALA A 37 -15.81 4.79 -9.15
CA ALA A 37 -17.07 5.49 -8.96
C ALA A 37 -17.98 5.27 -10.16
N ASP A 38 -19.29 5.17 -9.92
CA ASP A 38 -20.30 5.12 -10.96
C ASP A 38 -21.57 5.88 -10.56
N LEU A 39 -22.22 6.51 -11.55
CA LEU A 39 -23.54 7.11 -11.38
C LEU A 39 -24.59 6.06 -11.72
N VAL A 40 -25.50 5.82 -10.79
CA VAL A 40 -26.64 4.92 -11.02
C VAL A 40 -27.47 5.44 -12.19
N PRO A 41 -27.99 4.59 -13.08
CA PRO A 41 -28.90 5.02 -14.14
C PRO A 41 -30.06 5.86 -13.58
N GLY A 42 -30.21 7.07 -14.10
CA GLY A 42 -31.12 8.09 -13.54
C GLY A 42 -30.39 9.26 -12.87
N GLY A 43 -29.14 9.07 -12.45
CA GLY A 43 -28.25 10.14 -11.98
C GLY A 43 -28.47 10.56 -10.51
N ASP A 44 -29.45 9.98 -9.83
CA ASP A 44 -29.81 10.39 -8.45
C ASP A 44 -28.82 9.91 -7.39
N ARG A 45 -27.98 8.91 -7.71
CA ARG A 45 -27.00 8.33 -6.78
C ARG A 45 -25.64 8.17 -7.42
N LEU A 46 -24.62 8.58 -6.67
CA LEU A 46 -23.22 8.28 -6.94
C LEU A 46 -22.73 7.19 -6.00
N LEU A 47 -22.15 6.14 -6.58
CA LEU A 47 -21.50 5.04 -5.89
C LEU A 47 -19.99 5.27 -5.90
N VAL A 48 -19.30 5.14 -4.77
CA VAL A 48 -17.83 5.31 -4.68
C VAL A 48 -17.22 4.24 -3.79
N VAL A 49 -16.17 3.56 -4.25
CA VAL A 49 -15.42 2.63 -3.39
C VAL A 49 -14.50 3.39 -2.44
N ASN A 50 -14.55 3.01 -1.16
CA ASN A 50 -13.63 3.46 -0.13
C ASN A 50 -12.72 2.29 0.23
N THR A 51 -11.63 2.16 -0.54
CA THR A 51 -10.64 1.08 -0.41
C THR A 51 -10.07 0.95 1.01
N PRO A 52 -9.58 2.02 1.67
CA PRO A 52 -8.97 1.89 2.99
C PRO A 52 -9.97 1.50 4.09
N ASP A 53 -11.27 1.79 3.93
CA ASP A 53 -12.31 1.43 4.91
C ASP A 53 -13.08 0.14 4.56
N ASN A 54 -12.80 -0.49 3.41
CA ASN A 54 -13.52 -1.66 2.91
C ASN A 54 -15.02 -1.40 2.76
N ARG A 55 -15.39 -0.25 2.18
CA ARG A 55 -16.78 0.16 2.03
C ARG A 55 -17.14 0.59 0.62
N LEU A 56 -18.43 0.47 0.32
CA LEU A 56 -19.09 1.21 -0.74
C LEU A 56 -19.81 2.41 -0.10
N GLU A 57 -19.43 3.60 -0.51
CA GLU A 57 -20.11 4.85 -0.14
C GLU A 57 -21.18 5.17 -1.19
N VAL A 58 -22.35 5.59 -0.71
CA VAL A 58 -23.48 6.00 -1.53
C VAL A 58 -23.78 7.45 -1.22
N PHE A 59 -23.83 8.29 -2.26
CA PHE A 59 -24.19 9.70 -2.15
C PHE A 59 -25.44 9.99 -2.97
N ASP A 60 -26.34 10.78 -2.41
CA ASP A 60 -27.39 11.48 -3.16
C ASP A 60 -26.72 12.55 -4.04
N ALA A 61 -27.03 12.51 -5.34
CA ALA A 61 -26.47 13.37 -6.38
C ALA A 61 -27.54 14.26 -7.06
N THR A 62 -28.74 14.38 -6.48
CA THR A 62 -29.86 15.16 -7.04
C THR A 62 -29.67 16.67 -6.92
N GLY A 63 -28.88 17.11 -5.93
CA GLY A 63 -28.65 18.51 -5.61
C GLY A 63 -27.35 19.08 -6.20
N PRO A 64 -27.05 20.35 -5.90
CA PRO A 64 -25.79 20.99 -6.31
C PRO A 64 -24.56 20.45 -5.56
N SER A 65 -24.74 19.51 -4.63
CA SER A 65 -23.69 18.92 -3.82
C SER A 65 -24.05 17.48 -3.47
N LEU A 66 -23.03 16.64 -3.35
CA LEU A 66 -23.19 15.26 -2.92
C LEU A 66 -23.52 15.20 -1.43
N VAL A 67 -24.56 14.45 -1.07
CA VAL A 67 -24.94 14.22 0.32
C VAL A 67 -24.76 12.74 0.64
N ALA A 68 -24.01 12.41 1.69
CA ALA A 68 -23.81 11.02 2.09
C ALA A 68 -25.16 10.38 2.47
N GLU A 69 -25.51 9.29 1.81
CA GLU A 69 -26.77 8.56 1.99
C GLU A 69 -26.53 7.27 2.78
N ALA A 70 -25.50 6.50 2.42
CA ALA A 70 -25.17 5.23 3.07
C ALA A 70 -23.69 4.89 2.98
N SER A 71 -23.22 4.07 3.92
CA SER A 71 -21.86 3.53 3.96
C SER A 71 -21.93 2.03 4.23
N ILE A 72 -21.67 1.23 3.20
CA ILE A 72 -21.98 -0.21 3.18
C ILE A 72 -20.67 -0.99 3.28
N PRO A 73 -20.48 -1.87 4.29
CA PRO A 73 -19.30 -2.71 4.36
C PRO A 73 -19.26 -3.72 3.19
N VAL A 74 -18.09 -3.89 2.57
CA VAL A 74 -17.86 -4.83 1.47
C VAL A 74 -16.61 -5.68 1.73
N GLY A 75 -16.08 -6.33 0.68
CA GLY A 75 -14.82 -7.08 0.78
C GLY A 75 -13.60 -6.19 1.00
N LEU A 76 -12.45 -6.83 1.23
CA LEU A 76 -11.17 -6.15 1.41
C LEU A 76 -10.74 -5.44 0.13
N ASP A 77 -10.23 -4.21 0.27
CA ASP A 77 -9.65 -3.39 -0.79
C ASP A 77 -10.52 -3.31 -2.06
N PRO A 78 -11.78 -2.82 -1.96
CA PRO A 78 -12.63 -2.65 -3.13
C PRO A 78 -12.01 -1.63 -4.08
N VAL A 79 -11.96 -1.97 -5.37
CA VAL A 79 -11.34 -1.13 -6.42
C VAL A 79 -12.28 -0.71 -7.53
N SER A 80 -13.49 -1.27 -7.59
CA SER A 80 -14.43 -1.07 -8.68
C SER A 80 -15.88 -1.08 -8.22
N VAL A 81 -16.73 -0.25 -8.83
CA VAL A 81 -18.20 -0.29 -8.71
C VAL A 81 -18.84 0.00 -10.08
N ARG A 82 -20.10 -0.43 -10.24
CA ARG A 82 -20.96 -0.25 -11.42
C ARG A 82 -22.42 -0.16 -11.00
#